data_AF-A0A6V8E8B4-F1
#
_entry.id   AF-A0A6V8E8B4-F1
#
_cell.length_a   1.000
_cell.length_b   1.000
_cell.length_c   1.000
_cell.angle_alpha   90.00
_cell.angle_beta   90.00
_cell.angle_gamma   90.00
#
_symmetry.space_group_name_H-M   'P 1'
#
loop_
_entity.id
_entity.type
_entity.pdbx_description
1 polymer ?
#
loop_
_entity_poly.entity_id
_entity_poly.type
_entity_poly.pdbx_seq_one_letter_code
_entity_poly.pdbx_strand_id
1 'polypeptide(L)'
;AGIPEDDPRNPGVIADNVGDNVGDVAGMGADIFESFVGSIIAAMIIASSDGFSTDYIMMPILLGFIGYAASIAGVFSMAFLKNGKDPAVALRNTTFIGAGLFWIGGYAAINQGFIDVEMGIMHSVVLG
;
A
#
# COMPACT_ATOMS: atom_id res chain seq x y z
N ALA A 1 19.69 -16.03 -31.56
CA ALA A 1 20.71 -15.09 -32.09
C ALA A 1 22.04 -15.12 -31.31
N GLY A 2 22.12 -15.71 -30.10
CA GLY A 2 23.38 -15.75 -29.35
C GLY A 2 23.90 -14.37 -28.91
N ILE A 3 23.04 -13.35 -28.96
CA ILE A 3 23.32 -11.99 -28.51
C ILE A 3 22.78 -11.82 -27.08
N PRO A 4 23.41 -10.96 -26.25
CA PRO A 4 22.95 -10.65 -24.89
C PRO A 4 21.52 -10.10 -24.81
N GLU A 5 20.94 -10.15 -23.62
CA GLU A 5 19.75 -9.37 -23.23
C GLU A 5 20.03 -7.86 -23.38
N ASP A 6 19.02 -7.09 -23.81
CA ASP A 6 19.13 -5.65 -24.11
C ASP A 6 20.19 -5.25 -25.16
N ASP A 7 20.57 -6.18 -26.04
CA ASP A 7 21.54 -5.87 -27.08
C ASP A 7 20.99 -4.86 -28.10
N PRO A 8 21.69 -3.75 -28.40
CA PRO A 8 21.21 -2.69 -29.30
C PRO A 8 21.01 -3.16 -30.75
N ARG A 9 21.53 -4.33 -31.13
CA ARG A 9 21.29 -4.95 -32.45
C ARG A 9 19.93 -5.63 -32.54
N ASN A 10 19.25 -5.86 -31.40
CA ASN A 10 17.91 -6.40 -31.36
C ASN A 10 16.88 -5.26 -31.49
N PRO A 11 16.09 -5.20 -32.58
CA PRO A 11 15.12 -4.13 -32.78
C PRO A 11 13.99 -4.13 -31.75
N GLY A 12 13.80 -5.22 -30.99
CA GLY A 12 12.79 -5.33 -29.94
C GLY A 12 13.13 -4.60 -28.64
N VAL A 13 14.40 -4.25 -28.39
CA VAL A 13 14.84 -3.73 -27.08
C VAL A 13 14.20 -2.38 -26.74
N ILE A 14 13.97 -1.52 -27.73
CA ILE A 14 13.27 -0.26 -27.49
C ILE A 14 11.81 -0.52 -27.11
N ALA A 15 11.15 -1.48 -27.77
CA ALA A 15 9.77 -1.82 -27.47
C ALA A 15 9.63 -2.47 -26.09
N ASP A 16 10.60 -3.27 -25.68
CA ASP A 16 10.67 -3.91 -24.36
C ASP A 16 10.79 -2.88 -23.23
N ASN A 17 11.79 -1.99 -23.31
CA ASN A 17 11.98 -0.91 -22.34
C ASN A 17 10.78 0.06 -22.29
N VAL A 18 10.10 0.30 -23.41
CA VAL A 18 8.83 1.06 -23.42
C VAL A 18 7.74 0.25 -22.73
N GLY A 19 7.66 -1.06 -23.00
CA GLY A 19 6.76 -2.01 -22.36
C GLY A 19 6.87 -2.01 -20.84
N ASP A 20 8.08 -2.07 -20.29
CA ASP A 20 8.32 -2.06 -18.84
C ASP A 20 7.78 -0.78 -18.18
N ASN A 21 7.96 0.38 -18.81
CA ASN A 21 7.44 1.64 -18.27
C ASN A 21 5.91 1.73 -18.37
N VAL A 22 5.33 1.26 -19.47
CA VAL A 22 3.88 1.36 -19.71
C VAL A 22 3.12 0.30 -18.91
N GLY A 23 3.60 -0.93 -18.89
CA GLY A 23 2.99 -2.05 -18.18
C GLY A 23 3.30 -2.03 -16.69
N ASP A 24 4.57 -2.17 -16.33
CA ASP A 24 4.96 -2.45 -14.95
C ASP A 24 4.92 -1.22 -14.05
N VAL A 25 5.01 -0.01 -14.62
CA VAL A 25 4.91 1.23 -13.84
C VAL A 25 3.50 1.82 -13.93
N ALA A 26 3.06 2.22 -15.13
CA ALA A 26 1.77 2.89 -15.28
C ALA A 26 0.59 1.93 -15.07
N GLY A 27 0.66 0.73 -15.64
CA GLY A 27 -0.38 -0.31 -15.51
C GLY A 27 -0.53 -0.79 -14.07
N MET A 28 0.56 -1.25 -13.45
CA MET A 28 0.55 -1.68 -12.04
C MET A 28 0.10 -0.57 -11.09
N GLY A 29 0.53 0.68 -11.34
CA GLY A 29 0.11 1.83 -10.53
C GLY A 29 -1.39 2.08 -10.59
N ALA A 30 -2.00 2.00 -11.78
CA ALA A 30 -3.44 2.14 -11.96
C ALA A 30 -4.24 1.00 -11.32
N ASP A 31 -3.76 -0.24 -11.46
CA ASP A 31 -4.39 -1.44 -10.88
C ASP A 31 -4.42 -1.39 -9.34
N ILE A 32 -3.30 -1.01 -8.72
CA ILE A 32 -3.22 -0.85 -7.26
C ILE A 32 -4.10 0.32 -6.79
N PHE A 33 -4.16 1.43 -7.54
CA PHE A 33 -5.02 2.55 -7.21
C PHE A 33 -6.51 2.15 -7.25
N GLU A 34 -6.94 1.45 -8.30
CA GLU A 34 -8.31 0.95 -8.44
C GLU A 34 -8.66 0.00 -7.29
N SER A 35 -7.80 -0.96 -6.99
CA SER A 35 -8.00 -1.93 -5.90
C SER A 35 -8.06 -1.24 -4.53
N PHE A 36 -7.19 -0.27 -4.28
CA PHE A 36 -7.15 0.50 -3.02
C PHE A 36 -8.43 1.32 -2.83
N VAL A 37 -8.79 2.15 -3.81
CA VAL A 37 -10.00 2.98 -3.75
C VAL A 37 -11.26 2.10 -3.71
N GLY A 38 -11.29 1.03 -4.49
CA GLY A 38 -12.37 0.05 -4.50
C GLY A 38 -12.61 -0.59 -3.14
N SER A 39 -11.54 -0.99 -2.43
CA SER A 39 -11.66 -1.57 -1.09
C SER A 39 -12.23 -0.59 -0.05
N ILE A 40 -11.82 0.68 -0.09
CA ILE A 40 -12.32 1.74 0.79
C ILE A 40 -13.81 1.97 0.51
N ILE A 41 -14.18 2.18 -0.75
CA ILE A 41 -15.57 2.44 -1.14
C ILE A 41 -16.46 1.24 -0.82
N ALA A 42 -15.99 0.02 -1.05
CA ALA A 42 -16.74 -1.19 -0.72
C ALA A 42 -17.07 -1.28 0.77
N ALA A 43 -16.08 -1.06 1.64
CA ALA A 43 -16.29 -1.04 3.09
C ALA A 43 -17.28 0.06 3.52
N MET A 44 -17.19 1.25 2.92
CA MET A 44 -18.12 2.36 3.17
C MET A 44 -19.57 2.03 2.77
N ILE A 45 -19.75 1.41 1.59
CA ILE A 45 -21.07 1.04 1.08
C ILE A 45 -21.71 0.00 2.00
N ILE A 46 -20.96 -1.01 2.44
CA ILE A 46 -21.43 -2.05 3.37
C ILE A 46 -21.86 -1.42 4.70
N ALA A 47 -21.01 -0.58 5.29
CA ALA A 47 -21.34 0.09 6.55
C ALA A 47 -22.61 0.96 6.43
N SER A 48 -22.75 1.67 5.31
CA SER A 48 -23.92 2.50 5.02
C SER A 48 -25.20 1.68 4.79
N SER A 49 -25.12 0.58 4.02
CA SER A 49 -26.28 -0.26 3.70
C SER A 49 -26.85 -0.97 4.92
N ASP A 50 -25.98 -1.34 5.85
CA ASP A 50 -26.35 -2.10 7.05
C ASP A 50 -26.76 -1.17 8.21
N GLY A 51 -26.74 0.15 8.00
CA GLY A 51 -27.19 1.14 8.98
C GLY A 51 -26.21 1.37 10.13
N PHE A 52 -24.92 1.10 9.93
CA PHE A 52 -23.90 1.46 10.90
C PHE A 52 -23.80 2.99 11.06
N SER A 53 -23.22 3.44 12.18
CA SER A 53 -23.00 4.87 12.40
C SER A 53 -22.02 5.46 11.39
N THR A 54 -22.04 6.79 11.26
CA THR A 54 -21.14 7.55 10.39
C THR A 54 -19.66 7.23 10.62
N ASP A 55 -19.31 6.85 11.84
CA ASP A 55 -17.96 6.54 12.28
C ASP A 55 -17.42 5.27 11.60
N TYR A 56 -18.26 4.26 11.40
CA TYR A 56 -17.91 3.05 10.66
C TYR A 56 -17.74 3.34 9.16
N ILE A 57 -18.54 4.25 8.61
CA ILE A 57 -18.42 4.69 7.22
C ILE A 57 -17.11 5.50 7.03
N MET A 58 -16.71 6.30 8.01
CA MET A 58 -15.49 7.11 7.93
C MET A 58 -14.21 6.32 8.25
N MET A 59 -14.32 5.19 8.94
CA MET A 59 -13.17 4.39 9.38
C MET A 59 -12.20 3.99 8.24
N PRO A 60 -12.63 3.47 7.08
CA PRO A 60 -11.71 3.09 6.01
C PRO A 60 -10.92 4.29 5.45
N ILE A 61 -11.51 5.49 5.44
CA ILE A 61 -10.83 6.71 5.00
C ILE A 61 -9.73 7.10 6.01
N LEU A 62 -10.05 7.07 7.30
CA LEU A 62 -9.06 7.36 8.35
C LEU A 62 -7.89 6.38 8.31
N LEU A 63 -8.19 5.08 8.18
CA LEU A 63 -7.16 4.05 8.03
C LEU A 63 -6.34 4.24 6.77
N GLY A 64 -6.95 4.61 5.64
CA GLY A 64 -6.24 4.97 4.41
C GLY A 64 -5.26 6.13 4.63
N PHE A 65 -5.66 7.17 5.36
CA PHE A 65 -4.79 8.30 5.70
C PHE A 65 -3.62 7.91 6.61
N ILE A 66 -3.89 7.12 7.65
CA ILE A 66 -2.84 6.58 8.55
C ILE A 66 -1.87 5.69 7.76
N GLY A 67 -2.39 4.82 6.90
CA GLY A 67 -1.58 3.95 6.03
C GLY A 67 -0.72 4.75 5.06
N TYR A 68 -1.23 5.83 4.49
CA TYR A 68 -0.46 6.75 3.65
C TYR A 68 0.70 7.39 4.42
N ALA A 69 0.42 7.95 5.61
CA ALA A 69 1.46 8.55 6.46
C ALA A 69 2.51 7.51 6.92
N ALA A 70 2.06 6.32 7.31
CA ALA A 70 2.93 5.19 7.68
C ALA A 70 3.81 4.74 6.51
N SER A 71 3.26 4.71 5.30
CA SER A 71 3.99 4.36 4.07
C SER A 71 5.07 5.38 3.75
N ILE A 72 4.80 6.68 3.93
CA ILE A 72 5.83 7.74 3.77
C ILE A 72 6.99 7.49 4.75
N ALA A 73 6.69 7.30 6.03
CA ALA A 73 7.70 7.02 7.04
C ALA A 73 8.49 5.73 6.74
N GLY A 74 7.80 4.68 6.28
CA GLY A 74 8.41 3.46 5.78
C GLY A 74 9.39 3.73 4.65
N VAL A 75 8.97 4.42 3.58
CA VAL A 75 9.84 4.77 2.45
C VAL A 75 11.07 5.55 2.89
N PHE A 76 10.94 6.51 3.81
CA PHE A 76 12.09 7.25 4.34
C PHE A 76 13.07 6.37 5.14
N SER A 77 12.61 5.26 5.72
CA SER A 77 13.49 4.31 6.40
C SER A 77 14.53 3.68 5.46
N MET A 78 14.29 3.65 4.15
CA MET A 78 15.27 3.21 3.14
C MET A 78 16.58 3.99 3.19
N ALA A 79 16.56 5.26 3.65
CA ALA A 79 17.77 6.06 3.82
C ALA A 79 18.79 5.37 4.74
N PHE A 80 18.30 4.58 5.71
CA PHE A 80 19.11 3.83 6.67
C PHE A 80 19.29 2.36 6.27
N LEU A 81 18.26 1.75 5.68
CA LEU A 81 18.24 0.31 5.38
C LEU A 81 18.99 -0.09 4.10
N LYS A 82 19.25 0.85 3.19
CA LYS A 82 19.90 0.58 1.89
C LYS A 82 21.36 0.12 1.96
N ASN A 83 22.01 0.18 3.13
CA ASN A 83 23.44 -0.13 3.29
C ASN A 83 23.73 -1.63 3.43
N GLY A 84 22.71 -2.49 3.33
CA GLY A 84 22.85 -3.95 3.36
C GLY A 84 23.40 -4.53 2.05
N LYS A 85 23.78 -5.82 2.08
CA LYS A 85 24.26 -6.57 0.90
C LYS A 85 23.15 -7.02 -0.05
N ASP A 86 21.92 -7.13 0.45
CA ASP A 86 20.76 -7.63 -0.28
C ASP A 86 19.65 -6.56 -0.33
N PRO A 87 19.37 -5.98 -1.52
CA PRO A 87 18.29 -5.02 -1.71
C PRO A 87 16.91 -5.56 -1.30
N ALA A 88 16.65 -6.86 -1.49
CA ALA A 88 15.36 -7.46 -1.17
C ALA A 88 15.07 -7.41 0.34
N VAL A 89 16.11 -7.52 1.17
CA VAL A 89 15.99 -7.35 2.62
C VAL A 89 15.61 -5.92 2.99
N ALA A 90 16.24 -4.93 2.34
CA ALA A 90 15.94 -3.51 2.59
C ALA A 90 14.50 -3.15 2.20
N LEU A 91 14.03 -3.62 1.04
CA LEU A 91 12.65 -3.42 0.58
C LEU A 91 11.65 -4.07 1.54
N ARG A 92 11.87 -5.34 1.90
CA ARG A 92 10.98 -6.07 2.83
C ARG A 92 10.88 -5.41 4.20
N ASN A 93 12.00 -4.99 4.77
CA ASN A 93 12.01 -4.35 6.08
C ASN A 93 11.30 -2.99 6.04
N THR A 94 11.42 -2.25 4.94
CA THR A 94 10.68 -1.00 4.73
C THR A 94 9.17 -1.22 4.75
N THR A 95 8.69 -2.27 4.07
CA THR A 95 7.27 -2.66 4.09
C THR A 95 6.80 -3.02 5.49
N PHE A 96 7.59 -3.80 6.25
CA PHE A 96 7.23 -4.17 7.62
C PHE A 96 7.20 -2.98 8.59
N ILE A 97 8.09 -1.99 8.42
CA ILE A 97 8.05 -0.76 9.20
C ILE A 97 6.75 -0.01 8.91
N GLY A 98 6.37 0.14 7.64
CA GLY A 98 5.11 0.75 7.25
C GLY A 98 3.89 0.04 7.85
N ALA A 99 3.85 -1.29 7.74
CA ALA A 99 2.76 -2.11 8.30
C ALA A 99 2.66 -1.98 9.83
N GLY A 100 3.79 -2.04 10.54
CA GLY A 100 3.82 -1.87 11.99
C GLY A 100 3.35 -0.48 12.43
N LEU A 101 3.79 0.58 11.74
CA LEU A 101 3.33 1.94 12.00
C LEU A 101 1.84 2.12 11.70
N PHE A 102 1.33 1.49 10.64
CA PHE A 102 -0.09 1.49 10.30
C PHE A 102 -0.92 0.83 11.40
N TRP A 103 -0.53 -0.35 11.89
CA TRP A 103 -1.23 -1.03 12.98
C TRP A 103 -1.25 -0.18 14.25
N ILE A 104 -0.08 0.31 14.69
CA ILE A 104 0.02 1.17 15.88
C ILE A 104 -0.84 2.43 15.71
N GLY A 105 -0.79 3.07 14.54
CA GLY A 105 -1.57 4.25 14.23
C GLY A 105 -3.08 3.99 14.26
N GLY A 106 -3.53 2.88 13.67
CA GLY A 106 -4.94 2.49 13.67
C GLY A 106 -5.49 2.20 15.07
N TYR A 107 -4.76 1.42 15.88
CA TYR A 107 -5.13 1.17 17.28
C TYR A 107 -5.14 2.46 18.11
N ALA A 108 -4.13 3.33 17.92
CA ALA A 108 -4.06 4.61 18.61
C ALA A 108 -5.23 5.53 18.22
N ALA A 109 -5.63 5.53 16.94
CA ALA A 109 -6.70 6.38 16.46
C ALA A 109 -8.06 6.06 17.10
N ILE A 110 -8.38 4.77 17.23
CA ILE A 110 -9.61 4.32 17.92
C ILE A 110 -9.51 4.60 19.42
N ASN A 111 -8.37 4.29 20.05
CA ASN A 111 -8.20 4.47 21.50
C ASN A 111 -8.23 5.95 21.93
N GLN A 112 -7.83 6.88 21.06
CA GLN A 112 -7.90 8.33 21.31
C GLN A 112 -9.29 8.92 21.01
N GLY A 113 -10.23 8.11 20.53
CA GLY A 113 -11.60 8.54 20.26
C GLY A 113 -11.75 9.42 19.02
N PHE A 114 -10.86 9.30 18.03
CA PHE A 114 -11.04 9.99 16.75
C PHE A 114 -12.25 9.45 15.96
N ILE A 115 -12.58 8.18 16.18
CA ILE A 115 -13.74 7.48 15.63
C ILE A 115 -14.26 6.52 16.70
N ASP A 116 -15.58 6.50 16.93
CA ASP A 116 -16.25 5.60 17.87
C ASP A 116 -16.65 4.28 17.17
N VAL A 117 -15.68 3.37 17.07
CA VAL A 117 -15.83 2.03 16.49
C VAL A 117 -15.32 0.97 17.44
N GLU A 118 -15.88 -0.24 17.34
CA GLU A 118 -15.39 -1.37 18.12
C GLU A 118 -13.94 -1.74 17.74
N MET A 119 -13.09 -1.88 18.75
CA MET A 119 -11.69 -2.30 18.59
C MET A 119 -11.55 -3.66 17.88
N GLY A 120 -12.60 -4.49 17.92
CA GLY A 120 -12.67 -5.76 17.20
C GLY A 120 -12.38 -5.61 15.70
N ILE A 121 -12.80 -4.50 15.08
CA ILE A 121 -12.63 -4.28 13.63
C ILE A 121 -11.15 -4.16 13.25
N MET A 122 -10.30 -3.60 14.11
CA MET A 122 -8.86 -3.53 13.86
C MET A 122 -8.20 -4.91 13.79
N HIS A 123 -8.75 -5.92 14.46
CA HIS A 123 -8.22 -7.27 14.35
C HIS A 123 -8.45 -7.83 12.94
N SER A 124 -9.60 -7.54 12.33
CA SER A 124 -9.87 -7.88 10.92
C SER A 124 -8.92 -7.16 9.97
N VAL A 125 -8.61 -5.89 10.25
CA VAL A 125 -7.65 -5.09 9.47
C VAL A 125 -6.22 -5.63 9.61
N VAL A 126 -5.83 -6.14 10.77
CA VAL A 126 -4.50 -6.74 11.01
C VAL A 126 -4.36 -8.11 10.33
N LEU A 127 -5.47 -8.84 10.20
CA LEU A 127 -5.48 -10.15 9.53
C LEU A 127 -5.43 -10.05 8.01
N GLY A 128 -5.94 -8.97 7.43
CA GLY A 128 -5.86 -8.67 6.00
C GLY A 128 -4.47 -8.21 5.58
#